data_AF-A0A841HPZ3-F1
#
_entry.id   AF-A0A841HPZ3-F1
#
_cell.length_a   1.000
_cell.length_b   1.000
_cell.length_c   1.000
_cell.angle_alpha   90.00
_cell.angle_beta   90.00
_cell.angle_gamma   90.00
#
_symmetry.space_group_name_H-M   'P 1'
#
loop_
_entity.id
_entity.type
_entity.pdbx_description
1 polymer ?
#
loop_
_entity_poly.entity_id
_entity_poly.type
_entity_poly.pdbx_seq_one_letter_code
_entity_poly.pdbx_strand_id
1 'polypeptide(L)' 'MWIARPLYELLPYIYMLLGLILLSAAWLINVETLPGVLLVVGSLSLLAGIVLWLRRKDYRTTQAEYNSKSLDD' A
#
# COMPACT_ATOMS: atom_id res chain seq x y z
N MET A 1 -14.31 11.09 -13.42
CA MET A 1 -14.00 11.74 -12.13
C MET A 1 -12.48 11.71 -11.94
N TRP A 2 -11.82 12.87 -12.01
CA TRP A 2 -10.37 12.97 -11.84
C TRP A 2 -10.08 12.88 -10.34
N ILE A 3 -9.69 11.70 -9.85
CA ILE A 3 -9.20 11.56 -8.48
C ILE A 3 -8.02 12.51 -8.35
N ALA A 4 -8.11 13.44 -7.40
CA ALA A 4 -7.06 14.41 -7.17
C ALA A 4 -5.73 13.66 -7.00
N ARG A 5 -4.70 14.07 -7.75
CA ARG A 5 -3.35 13.51 -7.70
C ARG A 5 -2.87 13.14 -6.28
N PRO A 6 -3.06 13.99 -5.24
CA PRO A 6 -2.67 13.65 -3.86
C PRO A 6 -3.39 12.42 -3.28
N LEU A 7 -4.68 12.23 -3.55
CA LEU A 7 -5.43 11.05 -3.07
C LEU A 7 -4.88 9.76 -3.69
N TYR A 8 -4.53 9.81 -4.97
CA TYR A 8 -3.88 8.68 -5.63
C TYR A 8 -2.47 8.41 -5.08
N GLU A 9 -1.77 9.44 -4.62
CA GLU A 9 -0.45 9.29 -3.95
C GLU A 9 -0.59 8.67 -2.56
N LEU A 10 -1.68 8.97 -1.85
CA LEU A 10 -1.91 8.50 -0.49
C LEU A 10 -2.36 7.03 -0.42
N LEU A 11 -2.99 6.52 -1.49
CA LEU A 11 -3.59 5.19 -1.55
C LEU A 11 -2.76 4.07 -0.88
N PRO A 12 -1.49 3.81 -1.27
CA PRO A 12 -0.71 2.72 -0.68
C PRO A 12 -0.51 2.89 0.83
N TYR A 13 -0.34 4.12 1.30
CA TYR A 13 -0.17 4.44 2.72
C TYR A 13 -1.46 4.23 3.50
N ILE A 14 -2.62 4.53 2.91
CA ILE A 14 -3.92 4.23 3.52
C ILE A 14 -4.05 2.72 3.74
N TYR A 15 -3.78 1.91 2.73
CA TYR A 15 -3.84 0.44 2.86
C TYR A 15 -2.90 -0.10 3.94
N MET A 16 -1.66 0.42 4.01
CA MET A 16 -0.70 0.03 5.04
C MET A 16 -1.16 0.46 6.44
N LEU A 17 -1.63 1.71 6.60
CA LEU A 17 -2.14 2.22 7.87
C LEU A 17 -3.32 1.39 8.38
N LEU A 18 -4.28 1.10 7.50
CA LEU A 18 -5.47 0.32 7.81
C LEU A 18 -5.09 -1.10 8.22
N GLY A 19 -4.13 -1.71 7.52
CA GLY A 19 -3.62 -3.03 7.87
C GLY A 19 -2.92 -3.05 9.24
N LEU A 20 -2.09 -2.04 9.54
CA LEU A 20 -1.48 -1.90 10.87
C LEU A 20 -2.53 -1.75 11.97
N ILE A 21 -3.55 -0.91 11.77
CA ILE A 21 -4.63 -0.72 12.74
C ILE A 21 -5.36 -2.04 13.00
N LEU A 22 -5.70 -2.78 11.94
CA LEU A 22 -6.38 -4.08 12.05
C LEU A 22 -5.53 -5.11 12.79
N LEU A 23 -4.22 -5.19 12.50
CA LEU A 23 -3.30 -6.09 13.18
C LEU A 23 -3.14 -5.72 14.66
N SER A 24 -2.99 -4.42 14.98
CA SER A 24 -2.94 -3.96 16.36
C SER A 24 -4.25 -4.23 17.11
N ALA A 25 -5.38 -4.03 16.44
CA ALA A 25 -6.70 -4.33 17.00
C ALA A 25 -6.89 -5.83 17.29
N ALA A 26 -6.35 -6.71 16.44
CA ALA A 26 -6.39 -8.16 16.66
C ALA A 26 -5.71 -8.57 17.98
N TRP A 27 -4.71 -7.82 18.44
CA TRP A 27 -4.02 -8.05 19.71
C TRP A 27 -4.70 -7.40 20.92
N LEU A 28 -5.42 -6.30 20.72
CA LEU A 28 -6.07 -5.54 21.79
C LEU A 28 -7.48 -6.04 22.11
N ILE A 29 -8.14 -6.72 21.16
CA ILE A 29 -9.53 -7.16 21.28
C ILE A 29 -9.58 -8.65 21.67
N ASN A 30 -9.91 -8.94 22.93
CA ASN A 30 -10.15 -10.28 23.45
C ASN A 30 -11.58 -10.75 23.13
N VAL A 31 -11.87 -11.05 21.86
CA VAL A 31 -13.10 -11.74 21.47
C VAL A 31 -12.67 -13.04 20.78
N GLU A 32 -13.23 -14.20 21.13
CA GLU A 32 -12.64 -15.50 20.76
C GLU A 32 -12.51 -15.77 19.24
N THR A 33 -13.30 -15.10 18.38
CA THR A 33 -13.35 -15.39 16.93
C THR A 33 -12.91 -14.23 16.02
N LEU A 34 -12.94 -12.99 16.50
CA LEU A 34 -12.57 -11.81 15.72
C LEU A 34 -11.05 -11.66 15.41
N PRO A 35 -10.11 -12.11 16.26
CA PRO A 35 -8.68 -11.93 16.06
C PRO A 35 -8.19 -12.59 14.76
N GLY A 36 -8.69 -13.78 14.43
CA GLY A 36 -8.30 -14.49 13.22
C GLY A 36 -8.66 -13.72 11.94
N VAL A 37 -9.86 -13.16 11.88
CA VAL A 37 -10.32 -12.37 10.73
C VAL A 37 -9.55 -11.05 10.63
N LEU A 38 -9.34 -10.36 11.76
CA LEU A 38 -8.56 -9.13 11.81
C LEU A 38 -7.10 -9.34 11.36
N LEU A 39 -6.49 -10.47 11.73
CA LEU A 39 -5.16 -10.84 11.27
C LEU A 39 -5.10 -11.05 9.76
N VAL A 40 -6.05 -11.79 9.19
CA VAL A 40 -6.08 -12.05 7.75
C VAL A 40 -6.32 -10.77 6.97
N VAL A 41 -7.34 -10.00 7.33
CA VAL A 41 -7.69 -8.75 6.64
C VAL A 41 -6.58 -7.71 6.82
N GLY A 42 -6.02 -7.59 8.02
CA GLY A 42 -4.89 -6.69 8.29
C GLY A 42 -3.65 -7.03 7.47
N SER A 43 -3.32 -8.33 7.39
CA SER A 43 -2.18 -8.81 6.59
C SER A 43 -2.38 -8.59 5.10
N LEU A 44 -3.57 -8.89 4.56
CA LEU A 44 -3.90 -8.65 3.15
C LEU A 44 -3.87 -7.17 2.80
N SER A 45 -4.38 -6.31 3.70
CA SER A 45 -4.33 -4.85 3.51
C SER A 45 -2.90 -4.33 3.48
N LEU A 46 -2.03 -4.82 4.38
CA LEU A 46 -0.61 -4.46 4.37
C LEU A 46 0.09 -4.93 3.10
N LEU A 47 -0.11 -6.18 2.69
CA LEU A 47 0.46 -6.71 1.45
C LEU A 47 0.03 -5.89 0.24
N ALA A 48 -1.26 -5.56 0.12
CA ALA A 48 -1.77 -4.71 -0.94
C ALA A 48 -1.10 -3.33 -0.94
N GLY A 49 -0.96 -2.71 0.23
CA GLY A 49 -0.28 -1.42 0.38
C GLY A 49 1.19 -1.46 -0.05
N ILE A 50 1.93 -2.50 0.35
CA ILE A 50 3.33 -2.72 -0.04
C ILE A 50 3.46 -2.95 -1.55
N VAL A 51 2.62 -3.80 -2.13
CA VAL A 51 2.63 -4.09 -3.58
C VAL A 51 2.34 -2.82 -4.39
N LEU A 52 1.36 -2.03 -3.98
CA LEU A 52 1.04 -0.76 -4.63
C LEU A 52 2.19 0.24 -4.51
N TRP A 53 2.84 0.29 -3.34
CA TRP A 53 3.99 1.15 -3.12
C TRP A 53 5.19 0.76 -3.99
N LEU A 54 5.54 -0.54 -4.03
CA LEU A 54 6.62 -1.07 -4.88
C LEU A 54 6.36 -0.80 -6.35
N ARG A 55 5.17 -1.16 -6.84
CA ARG A 55 4.79 -0.93 -8.23
C ARG A 55 4.91 0.55 -8.61
N ARG A 56 4.51 1.46 -7.70
CA ARG A 56 4.65 2.90 -7.92
C ARG A 56 6.11 3.35 -7.94
N LYS A 57 6.95 2.80 -7.05
CA LYS A 57 8.38 3.08 -7.01
C LYS A 57 9.04 2.65 -8.31
N ASP A 58 8.74 1.46 -8.80
CA ASP A 58 9.27 0.94 -10.06
C ASP A 58 8.88 1.81 -11.25
N TYR A 59 7.61 2.22 -11.36
CA TYR A 59 7.20 3.17 -12.41
C TYR A 59 8.01 4.47 -12.39
N ARG A 60 8.37 5.00 -11.22
CA ARG A 60 9.18 6.22 -11.13
C ARG A 60 10.64 5.98 -11.55
N THR A 61 11.23 4.86 -11.15
CA THR A 61 12.59 4.48 -11.53
C THR A 61 12.71 4.21 -13.04
N THR A 62 11.81 3.40 -13.60
CA THR A 62 11.87 3.04 -15.03
C THR A 62 11.66 4.24 -15.94
N GLN A 63 10.77 5.18 -15.58
CA GLN A 63 10.58 6.40 -16.37
C GLN A 63 11.82 7.31 -16.36
N ALA A 64 12.57 7.35 -15.26
CA ALA A 64 13.80 8.13 -15.18
C ALA A 64 14.88 7.57 -16.12
N GLU A 65 14.99 6.24 -16.19
CA GLU A 65 15.99 5.53 -17.00
C GLU A 65 15.70 5.60 -18.51
N TYR A 66 14.43 5.49 -18.92
CA TYR A 66 14.05 5.67 -20.32
C TYR A 66 14.27 7.12 -20.80
N ASN A 67 13.97 8.11 -19.96
CA ASN A 67 14.13 9.51 -20.32
C ASN A 67 15.60 9.92 -20.45
N SER A 68 16.51 9.36 -19.64
CA SER A 68 17.94 9.61 -19.82
C SER A 68 18.46 9.02 -21.13
N LYS A 69 18.02 7.81 -21.49
CA LYS A 69 18.48 7.13 -22.71
C LYS A 69 18.04 7.85 -23.99
N SER A 70 16.85 8.46 -24.01
CA SER A 70 16.36 9.21 -25.17
C SER A 70 17.05 10.57 -25.40
N LEU A 71 17.85 11.06 -24.45
CA LEU A 71 18.61 12.31 -24.58
C LEU A 71 20.04 12.09 -25.09
N ASP A 72 20.53 10.85 -25.02
CA ASP A 72 21.88 10.46 -25.43
C ASP A 72 21.95 9.89 -26.87
N ASP A 73 20.79 9.68 -27.52
CA ASP A 73 20.63 9.26 -28.94
C ASP A 73 20.28 10.47 -29.84
#